data_AF-A0AAN8J6D4-F1
#
_entry.id   AF-A0AAN8J6D4-F1
#
_cell.length_a   1.000
_cell.length_b   1.000
_cell.length_c   1.000
_cell.angle_alpha   90.00
_cell.angle_beta   90.00
_cell.angle_gamma   90.00
#
_symmetry.space_group_name_H-M   'P 1'
#
loop_
_entity.id
_entity.type
_entity.pdbx_description
1 polymer ?
#
loop_
_entity_poly.entity_id
_entity_poly.type
_entity_poly.pdbx_seq_one_letter_code
_entity_poly.pdbx_strand_id
1 'polypeptide(L)'
;MDSLTAAIKLRSLLKMHDHSVQQLQHLDEIIQSLDFKISSRSEEGYISGGYQLILRKGVVQGIRETFDMYRRVKWEQIQDCVNGIISDLQGEINSPPSNTNQDSFSEATGSESSFDSFSMEFCELHRGS
;
A
#
# COMPACT_ATOMS: atom_id res chain seq x y z
N MET A 1 -21.15 1.54 9.74
CA MET A 1 -19.93 2.33 9.99
C MET A 1 -20.27 3.81 9.80
N ASP A 2 -19.66 4.77 10.49
CA ASP A 2 -19.92 6.19 10.18
C ASP A 2 -19.47 6.48 8.73
N SER A 3 -20.40 6.95 7.90
CA SER A 3 -20.20 7.19 6.46
C SER A 3 -19.03 8.14 6.19
N LEU A 4 -18.85 9.14 7.06
CA LEU A 4 -17.70 10.06 6.98
C LEU A 4 -16.38 9.33 7.23
N THR A 5 -16.34 8.47 8.24
CA THR A 5 -15.17 7.65 8.58
C THR A 5 -14.80 6.69 7.44
N ALA A 6 -15.80 6.05 6.81
CA ALA A 6 -15.59 5.19 5.65
C ALA A 6 -15.05 5.96 4.43
N ALA A 7 -15.59 7.15 4.15
CA ALA A 7 -15.11 8.01 3.07
C ALA A 7 -13.66 8.49 3.28
N ILE A 8 -13.29 8.85 4.52
CA ILE A 8 -11.92 9.24 4.87
C ILE A 8 -10.96 8.06 4.67
N LYS A 9 -11.35 6.86 5.12
CA LYS A 9 -10.57 5.63 4.95
C LYS A 9 -10.37 5.30 3.47
N LEU A 10 -11.44 5.30 2.68
CA LEU A 10 -11.37 5.03 1.24
C LEU A 10 -10.46 6.03 0.52
N ARG A 11 -10.59 7.34 0.82
CA ARG A 11 -9.71 8.37 0.24
C ARG A 11 -8.24 8.13 0.58
N SER A 12 -7.93 7.73 1.81
CA SER A 12 -6.57 7.40 2.23
C SER A 12 -6.02 6.19 1.47
N LEU A 13 -6.82 5.12 1.36
CA LEU A 13 -6.46 3.91 0.62
C LEU A 13 -6.18 4.20 -0.87
N LEU A 14 -7.05 4.97 -1.52
CA LEU A 14 -6.87 5.38 -2.92
C LEU A 14 -5.57 6.18 -3.12
N LYS A 15 -5.29 7.15 -2.23
CA LYS A 15 -4.02 7.90 -2.29
C LYS A 15 -2.79 7.01 -2.17
N MET A 16 -2.83 6.03 -1.26
CA MET A 16 -1.72 5.08 -1.08
C MET A 16 -1.56 4.16 -2.31
N HIS A 17 -2.66 3.72 -2.91
CA HIS A 17 -2.65 2.94 -4.14
C HIS A 17 -2.05 3.76 -5.29
N ASP A 18 -2.51 4.99 -5.52
CA ASP A 18 -2.01 5.86 -6.60
C ASP A 18 -0.52 6.15 -6.44
N HIS A 19 -0.08 6.42 -5.21
CA HIS A 19 1.35 6.56 -4.92
C HIS A 19 2.14 5.31 -5.30
N SER A 20 1.63 4.11 -5.00
CA SER A 20 2.31 2.86 -5.39
C SER A 20 2.41 2.68 -6.91
N VAL A 21 1.40 3.13 -7.66
CA VAL A 21 1.43 3.12 -9.13
C VAL A 21 2.50 4.07 -9.66
N GLN A 22 2.60 5.28 -9.10
CA GLN A 22 3.65 6.24 -9.46
C GLN A 22 5.06 5.70 -9.18
N GLN A 23 5.25 5.04 -8.03
CA GLN A 23 6.54 4.42 -7.70
C GLN A 23 6.89 3.28 -8.66
N LEU A 24 5.92 2.44 -9.05
CA LEU A 24 6.14 1.39 -10.05
C LEU A 24 6.58 1.96 -11.40
N GLN A 25 5.92 3.04 -11.87
CA GLN A 25 6.30 3.71 -13.11
C GLN A 25 7.73 4.26 -13.05
N HIS A 26 8.08 4.92 -11.95
CA HIS A 26 9.44 5.44 -11.77
C HIS A 26 10.50 4.33 -11.73
N LEU A 27 10.21 3.22 -11.06
CA LEU A 27 11.11 2.06 -11.02
C LEU A 27 11.27 1.41 -12.40
N ASP A 28 10.20 1.35 -13.20
CA ASP A 28 10.23 0.87 -14.58
C ASP A 28 11.13 1.74 -15.47
N GLU A 29 11.08 3.06 -15.33
CA GLU A 29 11.99 3.99 -16.03
C GLU A 29 13.47 3.75 -15.64
N ILE A 30 13.74 3.53 -14.34
CA ILE A 30 15.10 3.22 -13.86
C ILE A 30 15.59 1.90 -14.44
N ILE A 31 14.75 0.86 -14.44
CA ILE A 31 15.09 -0.46 -14.99
C ILE A 31 15.41 -0.32 -16.49
N GLN A 32 14.59 0.39 -17.26
CA GLN A 32 14.85 0.64 -18.68
C GLN A 32 16.17 1.39 -18.91
N SER A 33 16.47 2.41 -18.08
CA SER A 33 17.75 3.12 -18.13
C SER A 33 18.95 2.21 -17.83
N LEU A 34 18.83 1.30 -16.87
CA LEU A 34 19.86 0.32 -16.55
C LEU A 34 20.04 -0.69 -17.68
N ASP A 35 18.95 -1.15 -18.30
CA ASP A 35 18.99 -2.06 -19.44
C ASP A 35 19.72 -1.44 -20.63
N PHE A 36 19.44 -0.18 -20.94
CA PHE A 36 20.18 0.55 -21.97
C PHE A 36 21.69 0.59 -21.66
N LYS A 37 22.07 0.90 -20.42
CA LYS A 37 23.49 0.98 -19.99
C LYS A 37 24.19 -0.38 -19.98
N ILE A 38 23.46 -1.46 -19.69
CA ILE A 38 24.00 -2.83 -19.71
C ILE A 38 24.27 -3.22 -21.16
N SER A 39 23.29 -3.01 -22.05
CA SER A 39 23.43 -3.31 -23.48
C SER A 39 24.58 -2.53 -24.12
N SER A 40 24.69 -1.23 -23.87
CA SER A 40 25.76 -0.40 -24.47
C SER A 40 27.17 -0.85 -24.03
N ARG A 41 27.34 -1.32 -22.79
CA ARG A 41 28.64 -1.80 -22.30
C ARG A 41 28.99 -3.21 -22.77
N SER A 42 27.99 -4.02 -23.06
CA SER A 42 28.19 -5.35 -23.66
C SER A 42 28.80 -5.22 -25.06
N GLU A 43 28.44 -4.18 -25.80
CA GLU A 43 28.97 -3.90 -27.14
C GLU A 43 30.42 -3.38 -27.11
N GLU A 44 30.81 -2.69 -26.03
CA GLU A 44 32.14 -2.08 -25.86
C GLU A 44 33.19 -3.00 -25.21
N GLY A 45 32.80 -4.18 -24.70
CA GLY A 45 33.73 -5.17 -24.12
C GLY A 45 34.22 -4.87 -22.69
N TYR A 46 33.64 -3.91 -21.98
CA TYR A 46 34.03 -3.54 -20.61
C TYR A 46 33.35 -4.42 -19.54
N ILE A 47 34.04 -5.47 -19.08
CA ILE A 47 33.46 -6.50 -18.19
C ILE A 47 33.26 -6.02 -16.74
N SER A 48 34.16 -5.23 -16.15
CA SER A 48 34.14 -4.96 -14.69
C SER A 48 32.98 -4.05 -14.24
N GLY A 49 32.58 -3.08 -15.07
CA GLY A 49 31.48 -2.16 -14.74
C GLY A 49 30.09 -2.72 -15.05
N GLY A 50 29.98 -3.77 -15.87
CA GLY A 50 28.71 -4.41 -16.21
C GLY A 50 28.06 -5.11 -15.01
N TYR A 51 28.87 -5.81 -14.20
CA TYR A 51 28.37 -6.50 -13.00
C TYR A 51 27.69 -5.54 -12.01
N GLN A 52 28.24 -4.34 -11.79
CA GLN A 52 27.62 -3.35 -10.90
C GLN A 52 26.27 -2.87 -11.40
N LEU A 53 26.08 -2.73 -12.72
CA LEU A 53 24.80 -2.34 -13.30
C LEU A 53 23.76 -3.46 -13.16
N ILE A 54 24.16 -4.72 -13.38
CA ILE A 54 23.29 -5.89 -13.20
C ILE A 54 22.84 -6.00 -11.74
N LEU A 55 23.77 -5.85 -10.77
CA LEU A 55 23.42 -5.86 -9.35
C LEU A 55 22.44 -4.75 -8.99
N ARG A 56 22.68 -3.52 -9.46
CA ARG A 56 21.74 -2.40 -9.27
C ARG A 56 20.37 -2.70 -9.87
N LYS A 57 20.32 -3.27 -11.08
CA LYS A 57 19.07 -3.68 -11.71
C LYS A 57 18.33 -4.71 -10.86
N GLY A 58 19.03 -5.72 -10.34
CA GLY A 58 18.44 -6.73 -9.47
C GLY A 58 17.81 -6.12 -8.20
N VAL A 59 18.49 -5.18 -7.55
CA VAL A 59 17.94 -4.46 -6.39
C VAL A 59 16.68 -3.68 -6.76
N VAL A 60 16.71 -2.91 -7.85
CA VAL A 60 15.55 -2.13 -8.31
C VAL A 60 14.37 -3.03 -8.67
N GLN A 61 14.63 -4.18 -9.30
CA GLN A 61 13.59 -5.18 -9.60
C GLN A 61 12.95 -5.76 -8.33
N GLY A 62 13.74 -6.09 -7.30
CA GLY A 62 13.19 -6.55 -6.03
C GLY A 62 12.32 -5.49 -5.32
N ILE A 63 12.73 -4.22 -5.38
CA ILE A 63 11.92 -3.10 -4.86
C ILE A 63 10.62 -2.96 -5.66
N ARG A 64 10.68 -3.07 -6.99
CA ARG A 64 9.51 -3.03 -7.87
C ARG A 64 8.52 -4.14 -7.54
N GLU A 65 8.98 -5.37 -7.33
CA GLU A 65 8.13 -6.49 -6.92
C GLU A 65 7.44 -6.21 -5.57
N THR A 66 8.17 -5.61 -4.63
CA THR A 66 7.61 -5.21 -3.32
C THR A 66 6.49 -4.17 -3.47
N PHE A 67 6.68 -3.15 -4.32
CA PHE A 67 5.62 -2.18 -4.62
C PHE A 67 4.44 -2.80 -5.36
N ASP A 68 4.66 -3.79 -6.23
CA ASP A 68 3.58 -4.48 -6.92
C ASP A 68 2.72 -5.30 -5.93
N MET A 69 3.35 -6.00 -4.99
CA MET A 69 2.64 -6.68 -3.90
C MET A 69 1.86 -5.68 -3.03
N TYR A 70 2.50 -4.59 -2.62
CA TYR A 70 1.86 -3.55 -1.82
C TYR A 70 0.62 -2.97 -2.53
N ARG A 71 0.72 -2.70 -3.84
CA ARG A 71 -0.39 -2.22 -4.66
C ARG A 71 -1.57 -3.18 -4.63
N ARG A 72 -1.33 -4.49 -4.80
CA ARG A 72 -2.38 -5.52 -4.76
C ARG A 72 -3.08 -5.53 -3.40
N VAL A 73 -2.33 -5.51 -2.30
CA VAL A 73 -2.89 -5.44 -0.95
C VAL A 73 -3.75 -4.18 -0.76
N LYS A 74 -3.30 -3.02 -1.29
CA LYS A 74 -4.11 -1.79 -1.23
C LYS A 74 -5.37 -1.88 -2.08
N TRP A 75 -5.32 -2.53 -3.23
CA TRP A 75 -6.50 -2.76 -4.05
C TRP A 75 -7.54 -3.64 -3.35
N GLU A 76 -7.11 -4.73 -2.72
CA GLU A 76 -8.00 -5.58 -1.91
C GLU A 76 -8.65 -4.79 -0.77
N GLN A 77 -7.87 -3.99 -0.03
CA GLN A 77 -8.39 -3.13 1.03
C GLN A 77 -9.41 -2.09 0.52
N ILE A 78 -9.22 -1.57 -0.70
CA ILE A 78 -10.17 -0.66 -1.36
C ILE A 78 -11.46 -1.40 -1.65
N GLN A 79 -11.38 -2.60 -2.25
CA GLN A 79 -12.54 -3.42 -2.58
C GLN A 79 -13.34 -3.76 -1.32
N ASP A 80 -12.69 -4.18 -0.25
CA ASP A 80 -13.34 -4.46 1.04
C ASP A 80 -14.04 -3.22 1.61
N CYS A 81 -13.37 -2.06 1.56
CA CYS A 81 -13.94 -0.80 2.05
C CYS A 81 -15.18 -0.40 1.23
N VAL A 82 -15.14 -0.55 -0.09
CA VAL A 82 -16.26 -0.25 -0.98
C VAL A 82 -17.42 -1.22 -0.75
N ASN A 83 -17.14 -2.51 -0.63
CA ASN A 83 -18.15 -3.54 -0.33
C ASN A 83 -18.83 -3.27 1.01
N GLY A 84 -18.08 -2.86 2.03
CA GLY A 84 -18.63 -2.44 3.33
C GLY A 84 -19.59 -1.25 3.20
N ILE A 85 -19.20 -0.21 2.45
CA ILE A 85 -20.06 0.96 2.21
C ILE A 85 -21.35 0.56 1.50
N ILE A 86 -21.25 -0.28 0.46
CA ILE A 86 -22.43 -0.75 -0.30
C ILE A 86 -23.36 -1.57 0.60
N SER A 87 -22.81 -2.47 1.42
CA SER A 87 -23.59 -3.30 2.35
C SER A 87 -24.34 -2.44 3.38
N ASP A 88 -23.68 -1.43 3.94
CA ASP A 88 -24.29 -0.50 4.90
C ASP A 88 -25.47 0.26 4.24
N LEU A 89 -25.27 0.78 3.02
CA LEU A 89 -26.32 1.49 2.27
C LEU A 89 -27.52 0.57 1.92
N GLN A 90 -27.28 -0.68 1.56
CA GLN A 90 -28.35 -1.64 1.29
C GLN A 90 -29.13 -2.01 2.55
N GLY A 91 -28.49 -2.07 3.71
CA GLY A 91 -29.16 -2.26 5.00
C GLY A 91 -30.07 -1.09 5.38
N GLU A 92 -29.64 0.13 5.10
CA GLU A 92 -30.45 1.35 5.32
C GLU A 92 -31.68 1.41 4.41
N ILE A 93 -31.55 1.05 3.13
CA ILE A 93 -32.66 1.08 2.16
C ILE A 93 -33.74 0.03 2.47
N ASN A 94 -33.36 -1.12 3.03
CA ASN A 94 -34.28 -2.22 3.32
C ASN A 94 -34.84 -2.19 4.75
N SER A 95 -34.46 -1.21 5.57
CA SER A 95 -35.02 -1.04 6.92
C SER A 95 -36.40 -0.39 6.81
N PRO A 96 -37.50 -1.04 7.27
CA PRO A 96 -38.80 -0.39 7.34
C PRO A 96 -38.72 0.83 8.28
N PRO A 97 -39.52 1.89 8.08
CA PRO A 97 -39.50 3.05 8.96
C PRO A 97 -39.89 2.61 10.37
N SER A 98 -38.89 2.47 11.24
CA SER A 98 -39.10 2.22 12.66
C SER A 98 -39.66 3.50 13.27
N ASN A 99 -40.96 3.48 13.58
CA ASN A 99 -41.61 4.52 14.38
C ASN A 99 -40.87 4.64 15.72
N THR A 100 -40.18 5.77 15.88
CA THR A 100 -39.51 6.18 17.10
C THR A 100 -40.53 6.38 18.21
N ASN A 101 -40.54 5.45 19.16
CA ASN A 101 -41.00 5.68 20.54
C ASN A 101 -40.41 4.57 21.40
N GLN A 102 -39.25 4.84 22.02
CA GLN A 102 -38.98 4.49 23.41
C GLN A 102 -37.58 4.96 23.81
N ASP A 103 -37.57 5.92 24.73
CA ASP A 103 -36.50 6.12 25.69
C ASP A 103 -36.13 4.78 26.32
N SER A 104 -34.86 4.41 26.29
CA SER A 104 -34.25 3.52 27.28
C SER A 104 -32.74 3.74 27.30
N PHE A 105 -32.34 4.50 28.31
CA PHE A 105 -30.98 4.61 28.80
C PHE A 105 -30.51 3.22 29.29
N SER A 106 -29.35 2.75 28.85
CA SER A 106 -28.60 1.69 29.52
C SER A 106 -27.12 1.83 29.23
N GLU A 107 -26.44 2.18 30.32
CA GLU A 107 -25.02 2.22 30.59
C GLU A 107 -24.41 0.81 30.56
N ALA A 108 -23.15 0.67 30.09
CA ALA A 108 -22.06 -0.11 30.72
C ALA A 108 -20.99 -0.62 29.71
N THR A 109 -19.80 -0.02 29.85
CA THR A 109 -18.47 -0.67 30.00
C THR A 109 -17.92 -1.69 28.99
N GLY A 110 -16.77 -1.31 28.40
CA GLY A 110 -15.51 -2.06 28.51
C GLY A 110 -15.19 -3.12 27.45
N SER A 111 -14.12 -2.90 26.66
CA SER A 111 -12.88 -3.70 26.73
C SER A 111 -11.93 -3.33 25.58
N GLU A 112 -10.64 -3.48 25.88
CA GLU A 112 -9.45 -3.05 25.17
C GLU A 112 -9.18 -3.83 23.87
N SER A 113 -8.48 -3.20 22.92
CA SER A 113 -7.35 -3.86 22.26
C SER A 113 -6.38 -2.82 21.69
N SER A 114 -5.20 -2.78 22.30
CA SER A 114 -3.97 -2.12 21.84
C SER A 114 -3.70 -2.46 20.37
N PHE A 115 -3.49 -1.44 19.53
CA PHE A 115 -2.80 -1.64 18.26
C PHE A 115 -1.37 -1.15 18.45
N ASP A 116 -0.47 -2.12 18.57
CA ASP A 116 0.94 -1.92 18.79
C ASP A 116 1.58 -1.09 17.69
N SER A 117 2.42 -0.18 18.16
CA SER A 117 3.35 0.65 17.42
C SER A 117 4.33 -0.23 16.63
N PHE A 118 4.33 -0.14 15.30
CA PHE A 118 5.44 -0.65 14.49
C PHE A 118 6.59 0.37 14.51
N SER A 119 7.53 0.18 15.44
CA SER A 119 8.86 0.80 15.38
C SER A 119 9.77 -0.09 14.54
N MET A 120 10.27 0.44 13.42
CA MET A 120 11.23 -0.25 12.56
C MET A 120 12.62 0.29 12.90
N GLU A 121 13.33 -0.41 13.79
CA GLU A 121 14.71 -0.07 14.12
C GLU A 121 15.63 -0.32 12.92
N PHE A 122 16.27 0.75 12.47
CA PHE A 122 17.24 0.77 11.39
C PHE A 122 18.58 0.23 11.92
N CYS A 123 19.01 -0.95 11.47
CA CYS A 123 20.35 -1.45 11.80
C CYS A 123 21.40 -0.66 11.02
N GLU A 124 22.10 0.24 11.71
CA GLU A 124 23.36 0.84 11.25
C GLU A 124 24.40 -0.27 11.08
N LEU A 125 24.69 -0.64 9.83
CA LEU A 125 25.81 -1.50 9.49
C LEU A 125 27.09 -0.65 9.50
N HIS A 126 27.92 -0.91 10.51
CA HIS A 126 29.19 -0.26 10.79
C HIS A 126 30.09 -0.09 9.55
N ARG A 127 30.53 1.16 9.34
CA ARG A 127 31.76 1.51 8.63
C ARG A 127 32.99 1.16 9.47
N GLY A 128 34.00 0.59 8.83
CA GLY A 128 35.40 0.56 9.28
C GLY A 128 35.73 -0.60 10.24
N SER A 129 36.83 -1.33 10.08
CA SER A 129 38.11 -0.97 9.46
C SER A 129 38.86 -2.19 8.93
#